data_AF-A0A914T3B4-F1
#
_entry.id   AF-A0A914T3B4-F1
#
_cell.length_a   1.000
_cell.length_b   1.000
_cell.length_c   1.000
_cell.angle_alpha   90.00
_cell.angle_beta   90.00
_cell.angle_gamma   90.00
#
_symmetry.space_group_name_H-M   'P 1'
#
loop_
_entity.id
_entity.type
_entity.pdbx_description
1 polymer ?
#
loop_
_entity_poly.entity_id
_entity_poly.type
_entity_poly.pdbx_seq_one_letter_code
_entity_poly.pdbx_strand_id
1 'polypeptide(L)'
;MSPLTATNACSFQDDSVKCSIESILGRAPVYLAFIASNTAVAERFMATLCYLNYERYNYFFISIAIGAFPWVYQCLTVPSTILDAIRKPSTMLIYCNSISSIGMNFEIFISTISITTTGALIISIIIYIVNKRIKKFSSRNSGGRHLNVEFQRKENLEHTKIIAFQIVGLLFTYFLNAIIAMMIATPNVTTNLVIKKEFGSLCFPIYASVHVFLALWVSPTLRTKYLSTFLMKKFFGCFFLKGCFKVQVAPLSTPEDYFKYYQNQWS
;
A
#
# COMPACT_ATOMS: atom_id res chain seq x y z
N MET A 1 0.37 37.78 6.54
CA MET A 1 0.43 36.59 7.42
C MET A 1 1.32 36.94 8.60
N SER A 2 0.75 37.15 9.78
CA SER A 2 1.52 37.36 11.00
C SER A 2 2.30 36.07 11.30
N PRO A 3 3.61 36.13 11.60
CA PRO A 3 4.32 34.94 12.03
C PRO A 3 3.65 34.42 13.31
N LEU A 4 3.29 33.12 13.31
CA LEU A 4 2.92 32.38 14.52
C LEU A 4 4.10 32.48 15.49
N THR A 5 4.10 33.52 16.30
CA THR A 5 5.08 33.75 17.35
C THR A 5 4.48 33.12 18.59
N ALA A 6 5.04 31.96 18.95
CA ALA A 6 4.80 31.32 20.23
C ALA A 6 5.07 32.34 21.34
N THR A 7 4.05 32.76 22.07
CA THR A 7 4.18 33.68 23.20
C THR A 7 4.92 33.06 24.39
N ASN A 8 5.10 31.73 24.41
CA ASN A 8 5.92 31.01 25.38
C ASN A 8 6.81 29.97 24.68
N ALA A 9 8.13 30.11 24.78
CA ALA A 9 9.08 29.13 24.26
C ALA A 9 8.90 27.73 24.90
N CYS A 10 8.29 27.68 26.09
CA CYS A 10 7.97 26.44 26.80
C CYS A 10 6.75 25.69 26.23
N SER A 11 5.91 26.30 25.39
CA SER A 11 4.71 25.60 24.86
C SER A 11 5.02 24.59 23.76
N PHE A 12 6.25 24.56 23.26
CA PHE A 12 6.74 23.64 22.23
C PHE A 12 7.74 22.62 22.76
N GLN A 13 8.09 22.71 24.05
CA GLN A 13 8.97 21.73 24.68
C GLN A 13 8.23 20.43 24.90
N ASP A 14 8.79 19.33 24.39
CA ASP A 14 8.29 17.98 24.61
C ASP A 14 9.41 17.10 25.14
N ASP A 15 9.01 16.10 25.91
CA ASP A 15 9.91 15.06 26.41
C ASP A 15 10.47 14.25 25.22
N SER A 16 11.80 14.10 25.15
CA SER A 16 12.46 13.34 24.08
C SER A 16 11.94 11.91 23.92
N VAL A 17 11.61 11.22 25.01
CA VAL A 17 11.08 9.85 25.00
C VAL A 17 9.68 9.85 24.40
N LYS A 18 8.82 10.76 24.84
CA LYS A 18 7.47 10.94 24.26
C LYS A 18 7.55 11.20 22.76
N CYS A 19 8.44 12.11 22.36
CA CYS A 19 8.66 12.43 20.96
C CYS A 19 9.17 11.24 20.13
N SER A 20 10.09 10.44 20.68
CA SER A 20 10.57 9.22 20.02
C SER A 20 9.45 8.20 19.85
N ILE A 21 8.59 8.01 20.87
CA ILE A 21 7.44 7.10 20.78
C ILE A 21 6.47 7.54 19.69
N GLU A 22 6.08 8.81 19.67
CA GLU A 22 5.19 9.36 18.63
C GLU A 22 5.81 9.21 17.24
N SER A 23 7.13 9.43 17.12
CA SER A 23 7.86 9.27 15.86
C SER A 23 7.92 7.81 15.40
N ILE A 24 8.07 6.85 16.31
CA ILE A 24 8.04 5.41 16.02
C ILE A 24 6.65 5.00 15.54
N LEU A 25 5.60 5.41 16.27
CA LEU A 25 4.22 5.11 15.91
C LEU A 25 3.82 5.74 14.57
N GLY A 26 4.24 6.97 14.31
CA GLY A 26 3.98 7.66 13.04
C GLY A 26 4.68 7.01 11.83
N ARG A 27 5.83 6.35 12.05
CA ARG A 27 6.56 5.62 10.99
C ARG A 27 6.05 4.20 10.75
N ALA A 28 5.41 3.59 11.74
CA ALA A 28 4.96 2.20 11.66
C ALA A 28 4.07 1.90 10.44
N PRO A 29 3.06 2.71 10.09
CA PRO A 29 2.23 2.48 8.90
C PRO A 29 3.03 2.53 7.58
N VAL A 30 4.05 3.39 7.52
CA VAL A 30 4.91 3.56 6.34
C VAL A 30 5.78 2.32 6.12
N TYR A 31 6.40 1.82 7.19
CA TYR A 31 7.16 0.57 7.18
C TYR A 31 6.28 -0.63 6.87
N LEU A 32 5.08 -0.70 7.44
CA LEU A 32 4.13 -1.77 7.15
C LEU A 32 3.77 -1.80 5.67
N ALA A 33 3.48 -0.64 5.07
CA ALA A 33 3.19 -0.54 3.64
C ALA A 33 4.39 -0.96 2.77
N PHE A 34 5.60 -0.58 3.18
CA PHE A 34 6.84 -1.00 2.54
C PHE A 34 7.01 -2.53 2.56
N ILE A 35 6.91 -3.16 3.73
CA ILE A 35 7.08 -4.61 3.87
C ILE A 35 5.97 -5.34 3.10
N ALA A 36 4.71 -4.93 3.27
CA ALA A 36 3.57 -5.51 2.57
C ALA A 36 3.71 -5.46 1.04
N SER A 37 4.21 -4.34 0.50
CA SER A 37 4.44 -4.21 -0.95
C SER A 37 5.50 -5.20 -1.45
N ASN A 38 6.63 -5.31 -0.76
CA ASN A 38 7.71 -6.23 -1.12
C ASN A 38 7.25 -7.70 -1.02
N THR A 39 6.54 -8.03 0.05
CA THR A 39 5.99 -9.36 0.28
C THR A 39 4.94 -9.72 -0.79
N ALA A 40 4.10 -8.78 -1.22
CA ALA A 40 3.16 -8.98 -2.32
C ALA A 40 3.87 -9.22 -3.67
N VAL A 41 4.96 -8.50 -3.96
CA VAL A 41 5.77 -8.74 -5.16
C VAL A 41 6.40 -10.14 -5.12
N ALA A 42 6.95 -10.54 -3.98
CA ALA A 42 7.52 -11.88 -3.82
C ALA A 42 6.48 -12.98 -4.04
N GLU A 43 5.26 -12.80 -3.52
CA GLU A 43 4.15 -13.72 -3.75
C GLU A 43 3.74 -13.79 -5.23
N ARG A 44 3.62 -12.66 -5.93
CA ARG A 44 3.34 -12.64 -7.37
C ARG A 44 4.47 -13.26 -8.20
N PHE A 45 5.71 -13.08 -7.77
CA PHE A 45 6.86 -13.70 -8.42
C PHE A 45 6.78 -15.22 -8.33
N MET A 46 6.52 -15.76 -7.13
CA MET A 46 6.32 -17.20 -6.91
C MET A 46 5.11 -17.73 -7.70
N ALA A 47 3.98 -17.02 -7.67
CA ALA A 47 2.78 -17.40 -8.43
C ALA A 47 3.04 -17.43 -9.95
N THR A 48 3.93 -16.58 -10.45
CA THR A 48 4.30 -16.55 -11.87
C THR A 48 5.25 -17.68 -12.24
N LEU A 49 6.27 -17.95 -11.41
CA LEU A 49 7.22 -19.04 -11.66
C LEU A 49 6.57 -20.43 -11.53
N CYS A 50 5.72 -20.60 -10.53
CA CYS A 50 5.13 -21.89 -10.18
C CYS A 50 3.66 -22.02 -10.62
N TYR A 51 3.21 -21.29 -11.66
CA TYR A 51 1.77 -21.14 -11.97
C TYR A 51 0.99 -22.46 -12.10
N LEU A 52 1.62 -23.55 -12.59
CA LEU A 52 0.98 -24.87 -12.69
C LEU A 52 0.83 -25.59 -11.34
N ASN A 53 1.76 -25.36 -10.43
CA ASN A 53 1.81 -26.01 -9.12
C ASN A 53 1.16 -25.15 -8.02
N TYR A 54 1.03 -23.84 -8.26
CA TYR A 54 0.53 -22.86 -7.30
C TYR A 54 -0.91 -23.14 -6.84
N GLU A 55 -1.69 -23.84 -7.66
CA GLU A 55 -3.04 -24.27 -7.27
C GLU A 55 -3.04 -25.65 -6.60
N ARG A 56 -2.23 -26.58 -7.13
CA ARG A 56 -2.18 -27.99 -6.70
C ARG A 56 -1.79 -28.15 -5.23
N TYR A 57 -0.89 -27.31 -4.72
CA TYR A 57 -0.43 -27.39 -3.33
C TYR A 57 -1.23 -26.51 -2.35
N ASN A 58 -2.39 -25.99 -2.76
CA ASN A 58 -3.29 -25.25 -1.87
C ASN A 58 -2.56 -24.09 -1.17
N TYR A 59 -1.82 -23.27 -1.95
CA TYR A 59 -0.99 -22.15 -1.48
C TYR A 59 -1.78 -21.06 -0.75
N PHE A 60 -3.10 -21.22 -0.57
CA PHE A 60 -3.93 -20.38 0.28
C PHE A 60 -3.32 -20.12 1.67
N PHE A 61 -2.80 -21.15 2.36
CA PHE A 61 -2.15 -20.98 3.66
C PHE A 61 -0.85 -20.18 3.57
N ILE A 62 -0.11 -20.35 2.47
CA ILE A 62 1.11 -19.59 2.19
C ILE A 62 0.76 -18.12 1.93
N SER A 63 -0.28 -17.84 1.14
CA SER A 63 -0.77 -16.48 0.92
C SER A 63 -1.26 -15.81 2.21
N ILE A 64 -1.92 -16.55 3.12
CA ILE A 64 -2.29 -16.04 4.45
C ILE A 64 -1.03 -15.73 5.27
N ALA A 65 -0.08 -16.66 5.34
CA ALA A 65 1.16 -16.47 6.09
C ALA A 65 1.96 -15.26 5.57
N ILE A 66 2.08 -15.13 4.25
CA ILE A 66 2.67 -13.99 3.54
C ILE A 66 1.91 -12.70 3.85
N GLY A 67 0.58 -12.72 3.86
CA GLY A 67 -0.25 -11.55 4.19
C GLY A 67 -0.17 -11.13 5.66
N ALA A 68 -0.02 -12.09 6.58
CA ALA A 68 0.13 -11.85 8.01
C ALA A 68 1.55 -11.40 8.40
N PHE A 69 2.56 -11.80 7.63
CA PHE A 69 3.97 -11.54 7.93
C PHE A 69 4.29 -10.05 8.19
N PRO A 70 3.85 -9.07 7.37
CA PRO A 70 4.10 -7.65 7.63
C PRO A 70 3.55 -7.19 8.98
N TRP A 71 2.38 -7.69 9.37
CA TRP A 71 1.74 -7.35 10.65
C TRP A 71 2.49 -7.94 11.83
N VAL A 72 2.82 -9.23 11.75
CA VAL A 72 3.59 -9.92 12.81
C VAL A 72 4.95 -9.25 12.99
N TYR A 73 5.65 -8.94 11.90
CA TYR A 73 6.92 -8.22 11.95
C TYR A 73 6.77 -6.87 12.65
N GLN A 74 5.73 -6.10 12.33
CA GLN A 74 5.49 -4.80 12.96
C GLN A 74 5.12 -4.93 14.45
N CYS A 75 4.31 -5.93 14.81
CA CYS A 75 3.94 -6.22 16.20
C CYS A 75 5.14 -6.62 17.06
N LEU A 76 6.18 -7.23 16.46
CA LEU A 76 7.40 -7.61 17.18
C LEU A 76 8.42 -6.45 17.27
N THR A 77 8.51 -5.61 16.24
CA THR A 77 9.54 -4.55 16.14
C THR A 77 9.15 -3.22 16.78
N VAL A 78 7.87 -2.84 16.76
CA VAL A 78 7.42 -1.58 17.38
C VAL A 78 7.61 -1.59 18.90
N PRO A 79 7.19 -2.63 19.65
CA PRO A 79 7.37 -2.64 21.09
C PRO A 79 8.85 -2.63 21.50
N SER A 80 9.71 -3.37 20.80
CA SER A 80 11.15 -3.39 21.11
C SER A 80 11.78 -2.01 20.89
N THR A 81 11.48 -1.35 19.77
CA THR A 81 11.98 0.01 19.49
C THR A 81 11.44 1.05 20.47
N ILE A 82 10.19 0.91 20.94
CA ILE A 82 9.63 1.76 22.00
C ILE A 82 10.35 1.52 23.34
N LEU A 83 10.59 0.26 23.72
CA LEU A 83 11.32 -0.07 24.95
C LEU A 83 12.73 0.50 24.94
N ASP A 84 13.42 0.43 23.80
CA ASP A 84 14.75 1.01 23.63
C ASP A 84 14.72 2.55 23.71
N ALA A 85 13.64 3.19 23.25
CA ALA A 85 13.45 4.63 23.40
C ALA A 85 13.23 5.03 24.87
N ILE A 86 12.44 4.27 25.62
CA ILE A 86 12.16 4.52 27.05
C ILE A 86 13.42 4.35 27.91
N ARG A 87 14.34 3.45 27.54
CA ARG A 87 15.59 3.22 28.27
C ARG A 87 16.61 4.36 28.13
N LYS A 88 16.45 5.24 27.14
CA LYS A 88 17.36 6.37 26.95
C LYS A 88 17.04 7.49 27.97
N PRO A 89 18.06 8.21 28.45
CA PRO A 89 17.83 9.33 29.35
C PRO A 89 16.97 10.39 28.67
N SER A 90 15.89 10.82 29.34
CA SER A 90 15.02 11.86 28.80
C SER A 90 15.72 13.23 28.85
N THR A 91 15.65 13.95 27.73
CA THR A 91 16.05 15.35 27.60
C THR A 91 14.86 16.17 27.07
N MET A 92 14.82 17.45 27.42
CA MET A 92 13.82 18.37 26.88
C MET A 92 14.22 18.77 25.46
N LEU A 93 13.34 18.51 24.50
CA LEU A 93 13.52 18.96 23.12
C LEU A 93 12.74 20.24 22.89
N ILE A 94 13.36 21.23 22.25
CA ILE A 94 12.70 22.49 21.83
C ILE A 94 11.57 22.22 20.82
N TYR A 95 11.66 21.10 20.09
CA TYR A 95 10.67 20.71 19.11
C TYR A 95 10.69 19.22 18.85
N CYS A 96 9.52 18.59 18.90
CA CYS A 96 9.38 17.19 18.49
C CYS A 96 9.35 17.07 16.96
N ASN A 97 10.39 16.46 16.39
CA ASN A 97 10.36 16.00 15.02
C ASN A 97 11.02 14.63 14.91
N SER A 98 10.60 13.85 13.91
CA SER A 98 11.09 12.48 13.75
C SER A 98 12.56 12.41 13.32
N ILE A 99 13.13 13.51 12.81
CA ILE A 99 14.53 13.61 12.37
C ILE A 99 15.46 13.81 13.58
N SER A 100 15.06 14.62 14.57
CA SER A 100 15.81 14.95 15.78
C SER A 100 15.68 13.90 16.87
N SER A 101 14.55 13.18 16.94
CA SER A 101 14.24 12.29 18.06
C SER A 101 14.88 10.90 18.01
N ILE A 102 15.38 10.45 16.85
CA ILE A 102 15.86 9.06 16.71
C ILE A 102 17.36 8.97 16.33
N GLY A 103 18.02 10.09 15.99
CA GLY A 103 19.44 10.06 15.58
C GLY A 103 19.69 9.11 14.40
N MET A 104 18.66 8.89 13.57
CA MET A 104 18.68 7.90 12.51
C MET A 104 19.52 8.45 11.36
N ASN A 105 20.44 7.65 10.82
CA ASN A 105 21.16 8.01 9.61
C ASN A 105 20.16 8.01 8.44
N PHE A 106 19.59 9.18 8.17
CA PHE A 106 18.53 9.42 7.20
C PHE A 106 18.93 8.96 5.80
N GLU A 107 20.21 9.06 5.48
CA GLU A 107 20.78 8.64 4.21
C GLU A 107 20.75 7.11 4.04
N ILE A 108 21.14 6.35 5.06
CA ILE A 108 21.07 4.88 5.05
C ILE A 108 19.62 4.41 4.96
N PHE A 109 18.74 5.08 5.71
CA PHE A 109 17.32 4.74 5.73
C PHE A 109 16.66 4.94 4.36
N ILE A 110 16.86 6.12 3.75
CA ILE A 110 16.30 6.43 2.43
C ILE A 110 16.91 5.53 1.35
N SER A 111 18.23 5.37 1.34
CA SER A 111 18.90 4.56 0.31
C SER A 111 18.42 3.11 0.37
N THR A 112 18.31 2.51 1.55
CA THR A 112 17.85 1.12 1.71
C THR A 112 16.42 0.95 1.21
N ILE A 113 15.50 1.82 1.63
CA ILE A 113 14.10 1.75 1.19
C ILE A 113 13.97 2.02 -0.31
N SER A 114 14.66 3.03 -0.82
CA SER A 114 14.60 3.41 -2.23
C SER A 114 15.13 2.29 -3.15
N ILE A 115 16.26 1.69 -2.80
CA ILE A 115 16.86 0.59 -3.57
C ILE A 115 15.94 -0.63 -3.59
N THR A 116 15.44 -1.04 -2.42
CA THR A 116 14.58 -2.23 -2.30
C THR A 116 13.23 -2.04 -3.00
N THR A 117 12.57 -0.89 -2.81
CA THR A 117 11.31 -0.58 -3.51
C THR A 117 11.49 -0.45 -5.02
N THR A 118 12.60 0.14 -5.48
CA THR A 118 12.91 0.20 -6.91
C THR A 118 13.14 -1.20 -7.48
N GLY A 119 13.85 -2.07 -6.77
CA GLY A 119 13.99 -3.48 -7.13
C GLY A 119 12.64 -4.19 -7.25
N ALA A 120 11.74 -4.00 -6.28
CA ALA A 120 10.39 -4.56 -6.30
C ALA A 120 9.56 -4.05 -7.50
N LEU A 121 9.72 -2.78 -7.89
CA LEU A 121 9.09 -2.22 -9.09
C LEU A 121 9.59 -2.91 -10.36
N ILE A 122 10.91 -3.06 -10.50
CA ILE A 122 11.52 -3.74 -11.66
C ILE A 122 11.01 -5.17 -11.75
N ILE A 123 10.98 -5.92 -10.64
CA ILE A 123 10.44 -7.29 -10.60
C ILE A 123 8.97 -7.30 -11.01
N SER A 124 8.15 -6.36 -10.53
CA SER A 124 6.74 -6.24 -10.91
C SER A 124 6.56 -6.00 -12.41
N ILE A 125 7.40 -5.16 -13.01
CA ILE A 125 7.40 -4.91 -14.46
C ILE A 125 7.78 -6.19 -15.23
N ILE A 126 8.80 -6.92 -14.78
CA ILE A 126 9.22 -8.20 -15.38
C ILE A 126 8.06 -9.20 -15.32
N ILE A 127 7.43 -9.39 -14.15
CA ILE A 127 6.28 -10.27 -13.96
C ILE A 127 5.15 -9.90 -14.93
N TYR A 128 4.85 -8.61 -15.06
CA TYR A 128 3.83 -8.13 -15.97
C TYR A 128 4.14 -8.46 -17.44
N ILE A 129 5.37 -8.21 -17.90
CA ILE A 129 5.81 -8.50 -19.27
C ILE A 129 5.74 -10.00 -19.55
N VAL A 130 6.25 -10.83 -18.63
CA VAL A 130 6.25 -12.29 -18.74
C VAL A 130 4.82 -12.81 -18.85
N ASN A 131 3.94 -12.46 -17.90
CA ASN A 131 2.55 -12.90 -17.92
C ASN A 131 1.79 -12.43 -19.18
N LYS A 132 2.07 -11.22 -19.67
CA LYS A 132 1.49 -10.69 -20.91
C LYS A 132 1.95 -11.49 -22.14
N ARG A 133 3.23 -11.86 -22.22
CA ARG A 133 3.77 -12.68 -23.31
C ARG A 133 3.18 -14.08 -23.29
N ILE A 134 3.13 -14.73 -22.13
CA ILE A 134 2.58 -16.09 -22.01
C ILE A 134 1.09 -16.09 -22.36
N LYS A 135 0.31 -15.08 -21.97
CA LYS A 135 -1.10 -14.93 -22.39
C LYS A 135 -1.25 -14.93 -23.92
N LYS A 136 -0.43 -14.16 -24.63
CA LYS A 136 -0.47 -14.07 -26.10
C LYS A 136 -0.12 -15.40 -26.77
N PHE A 137 0.83 -16.16 -26.21
CA PHE A 137 1.24 -17.46 -26.75
C PHE A 137 0.19 -18.54 -26.47
N SER A 138 -0.35 -18.58 -25.25
CA SER A 138 -1.39 -19.54 -24.84
C SER A 138 -2.66 -19.38 -25.69
N SER A 139 -3.15 -18.16 -25.87
CA SER A 139 -4.35 -17.88 -26.68
C SER A 139 -4.21 -18.31 -28.15
N ARG A 140 -2.98 -18.44 -28.66
CA ARG A 140 -2.71 -18.83 -30.05
C ARG A 140 -2.64 -20.35 -30.26
N ASN A 141 -2.28 -21.10 -29.21
CA ASN A 141 -2.01 -22.55 -29.28
C ASN A 141 -3.00 -23.41 -28.48
N SER A 142 -3.81 -22.83 -27.61
CA SER A 142 -4.67 -23.58 -26.68
C SER A 142 -6.09 -23.66 -27.24
N GLY A 143 -6.46 -24.80 -27.83
CA GLY A 143 -7.86 -25.14 -28.10
C GLY A 143 -8.64 -25.38 -26.80
N GLY A 144 -8.91 -24.33 -26.01
CA GLY A 144 -9.90 -24.30 -24.93
C GLY A 144 -9.65 -25.13 -23.66
N ARG A 145 -8.53 -25.84 -23.50
CA ARG A 145 -8.42 -26.90 -22.47
C ARG A 145 -8.11 -26.46 -21.03
N HIS A 146 -7.83 -25.19 -20.71
CA HIS A 146 -7.51 -24.78 -19.33
C HIS A 146 -8.05 -23.38 -18.94
N LEU A 147 -9.37 -23.24 -18.83
CA LEU A 147 -10.04 -22.00 -18.40
C LEU A 147 -9.54 -21.46 -17.04
N ASN A 148 -9.18 -22.35 -16.11
CA ASN A 148 -8.71 -21.97 -14.78
C ASN A 148 -7.34 -21.25 -14.82
N VAL A 149 -6.43 -21.72 -15.66
CA VAL A 149 -5.09 -21.14 -15.84
C VAL A 149 -5.18 -19.74 -16.47
N GLU A 150 -6.14 -19.54 -17.39
CA GLU A 150 -6.36 -18.23 -18.01
C GLU A 150 -6.96 -17.22 -17.03
N PHE A 151 -7.88 -17.66 -16.16
CA PHE A 151 -8.45 -16.84 -15.10
C PHE A 151 -7.36 -16.39 -14.11
N GLN A 152 -6.59 -17.32 -13.57
CA GLN A 152 -5.51 -17.03 -12.64
C GLN A 152 -4.45 -16.10 -13.24
N ARG A 153 -4.11 -16.27 -14.53
CA ARG A 153 -3.16 -15.39 -15.21
C ARG A 153 -3.71 -13.98 -15.40
N LYS A 154 -5.00 -13.83 -15.70
CA LYS A 154 -5.66 -12.52 -15.79
C LYS A 154 -5.65 -11.83 -14.43
N GLU A 155 -6.00 -12.56 -13.36
CA GLU A 155 -5.93 -12.05 -12.00
C GLU A 155 -4.51 -11.61 -11.63
N ASN A 156 -3.51 -12.47 -11.85
CA ASN A 156 -2.11 -12.12 -11.62
C ASN A 156 -1.67 -10.87 -12.39
N LEU A 157 -2.11 -10.68 -13.64
CA LEU A 157 -1.83 -9.47 -14.41
C LEU A 157 -2.45 -8.21 -13.79
N GLU A 158 -3.74 -8.24 -13.45
CA GLU A 158 -4.41 -7.09 -12.85
C GLU A 158 -3.86 -6.76 -11.46
N HIS A 159 -3.60 -7.77 -10.63
CA HIS A 159 -2.99 -7.58 -9.31
C HIS A 159 -1.55 -7.05 -9.40
N THR A 160 -0.75 -7.53 -10.35
CA THR A 160 0.61 -7.00 -10.57
C THR A 160 0.58 -5.53 -10.98
N LYS A 161 -0.41 -5.08 -11.77
CA LYS A 161 -0.58 -3.65 -12.09
C LYS A 161 -0.89 -2.81 -10.84
N ILE A 162 -1.78 -3.29 -9.96
CA ILE A 162 -2.11 -2.60 -8.71
C ILE A 162 -0.86 -2.46 -7.83
N ILE A 163 -0.11 -3.57 -7.66
CA ILE A 163 1.12 -3.58 -6.85
C ILE A 163 2.16 -2.64 -7.45
N ALA A 164 2.36 -2.66 -8.77
CA ALA A 164 3.28 -1.73 -9.43
C ALA A 164 2.89 -0.27 -9.20
N PHE A 165 1.61 0.08 -9.33
CA PHE A 165 1.14 1.43 -9.05
C PHE A 165 1.35 1.80 -7.57
N GLN A 166 1.05 0.88 -6.65
CA GLN A 166 1.28 1.07 -5.21
C GLN A 166 2.76 1.38 -4.91
N ILE A 167 3.68 0.65 -5.55
CA ILE A 167 5.13 0.87 -5.39
C ILE A 167 5.55 2.22 -5.97
N VAL A 168 5.02 2.61 -7.14
CA VAL A 168 5.27 3.94 -7.73
C VAL A 168 4.78 5.05 -6.80
N GLY A 169 3.57 4.92 -6.25
CA GLY A 169 3.03 5.88 -5.28
C GLY A 169 3.90 5.97 -4.03
N LEU A 170 4.38 4.82 -3.53
CA LEU A 170 5.24 4.76 -2.35
C LEU A 170 6.61 5.43 -2.62
N LEU A 171 7.24 5.14 -3.76
CA LEU A 171 8.47 5.79 -4.22
C LEU A 171 8.30 7.30 -4.35
N PHE A 172 7.18 7.75 -4.91
CA PHE A 172 6.87 9.17 -5.04
C PHE A 172 6.73 9.85 -3.67
N THR A 173 6.03 9.22 -2.72
CA THR A 173 5.92 9.71 -1.34
C THR A 173 7.29 9.80 -0.66
N TYR A 174 8.17 8.80 -0.84
CA TYR A 174 9.52 8.85 -0.29
C TYR A 174 10.37 9.94 -0.93
N PHE A 175 10.29 10.10 -2.26
CA PHE A 175 11.00 11.14 -2.99
C PHE A 175 10.61 12.55 -2.51
N LEU A 176 9.30 12.83 -2.36
CA LEU A 176 8.82 14.10 -1.83
C LEU A 176 9.30 14.34 -0.39
N ASN A 177 9.21 13.33 0.47
CA ASN A 177 9.67 13.44 1.85
C ASN A 177 11.20 13.64 1.94
N ALA A 178 11.98 13.02 1.06
CA ALA A 178 13.42 13.22 0.96
C ALA A 178 13.77 14.65 0.56
N ILE A 179 13.08 15.21 -0.44
CA ILE A 179 13.24 16.61 -0.86
C ILE A 179 12.93 17.55 0.31
N ILE A 180 11.82 17.34 1.00
CA ILE A 180 11.41 18.17 2.13
C ILE A 180 12.44 18.10 3.26
N ALA A 181 12.95 16.91 3.58
CA ALA A 181 13.98 16.75 4.58
C ALA A 181 15.30 17.43 4.19
N MET A 182 15.72 17.33 2.93
CA MET A 182 16.90 18.07 2.42
C MET A 182 16.69 19.59 2.53
N MET A 183 15.50 20.10 2.21
CA MET A 183 15.17 21.52 2.39
C MET A 183 15.18 21.96 3.85
N ILE A 184 14.76 21.09 4.78
CA ILE A 184 14.81 21.36 6.23
C ILE A 184 16.26 21.36 6.73
N ALA A 185 17.12 20.50 6.19
CA ALA A 185 18.53 20.41 6.58
C ALA A 185 19.37 21.62 6.12
N THR A 186 18.90 22.42 5.16
CA THR A 186 19.62 23.62 4.71
C THR A 186 19.44 24.80 5.69
N PRO A 187 20.52 25.35 6.26
CA PRO A 187 20.46 26.32 7.37
C PRO A 187 19.86 27.70 7.02
N ASN A 188 19.65 28.01 5.74
CA ASN A 188 19.25 29.35 5.28
C ASN A 188 17.73 29.53 5.07
N VAL A 189 16.88 28.56 5.43
CA VAL A 189 15.43 28.61 5.11
C VAL A 189 14.57 28.56 6.38
N THR A 190 14.58 29.64 7.16
CA THR A 190 13.91 29.69 8.47
C THR A 190 12.43 30.08 8.40
N THR A 191 11.98 30.84 7.40
CA THR A 191 10.64 31.47 7.43
C THR A 191 9.47 30.55 7.04
N ASN A 192 9.71 29.37 6.47
CA ASN A 192 8.65 28.46 5.99
C ASN A 192 8.81 27.00 6.46
N LEU A 193 9.62 26.75 7.50
CA LEU A 193 9.96 25.38 7.93
C LEU A 193 8.72 24.60 8.41
N VAL A 194 7.81 25.26 9.12
CA VAL A 194 6.54 24.66 9.59
C VAL A 194 5.68 24.23 8.41
N ILE A 195 5.45 25.12 7.44
CA ILE A 195 4.61 24.85 6.25
C ILE A 195 5.20 23.68 5.44
N LYS A 196 6.53 23.64 5.26
CA LYS A 196 7.20 22.55 4.54
C LYS A 196 7.06 21.20 5.25
N LYS A 197 7.16 21.18 6.58
CA LYS A 197 6.96 19.96 7.37
C LYS A 197 5.52 19.44 7.26
N GLU A 198 4.53 20.33 7.36
CA GLU A 198 3.12 19.97 7.20
C GLU A 198 2.82 19.45 5.79
N PHE A 199 3.46 19.99 4.75
CA PHE A 199 3.29 19.45 3.41
C PHE A 199 3.83 18.01 3.28
N GLY A 200 4.94 17.70 3.96
CA GLY A 200 5.49 16.34 4.00
C GLY A 200 4.59 15.36 4.74
N SER A 201 4.00 15.79 5.86
CA SER A 201 3.09 14.94 6.65
C SER A 201 1.84 14.54 5.86
N LEU A 202 1.37 15.37 4.92
CA LEU A 202 0.21 15.09 4.07
C LEU A 202 0.50 14.06 2.95
N CYS A 203 1.76 13.83 2.58
CA CYS A 203 2.09 12.96 1.45
C CYS A 203 1.64 11.50 1.67
N PHE A 204 1.72 10.99 2.91
CA PHE A 204 1.34 9.61 3.21
C PHE A 204 -0.19 9.40 3.31
N PRO A 205 -0.97 10.28 3.98
CA PRO A 205 -2.44 10.25 3.91
C PRO A 205 -2.99 10.34 2.48
N ILE A 206 -2.42 11.19 1.64
CA ILE A 206 -2.78 11.30 0.23
C ILE A 206 -2.50 9.96 -0.49
N TYR A 207 -1.30 9.40 -0.29
CA TYR A 207 -0.94 8.08 -0.83
C TYR A 207 -1.93 6.99 -0.42
N ALA A 208 -2.26 6.88 0.87
CA ALA A 208 -3.20 5.88 1.38
C ALA A 208 -4.59 6.03 0.73
N SER A 209 -5.05 7.27 0.57
CA SER A 209 -6.35 7.58 -0.05
C SER A 209 -6.37 7.18 -1.54
N VAL A 210 -5.32 7.54 -2.28
CA VAL A 210 -5.16 7.18 -3.70
C VAL A 210 -5.07 5.66 -3.88
N HIS A 211 -4.35 4.97 -2.99
CA HIS A 211 -4.22 3.52 -3.03
C HIS A 211 -5.56 2.81 -2.88
N VAL A 212 -6.39 3.21 -1.91
CA VAL A 212 -7.75 2.65 -1.72
C VAL A 212 -8.60 2.88 -2.96
N PHE A 213 -8.56 4.09 -3.53
CA PHE A 213 -9.32 4.41 -4.73
C PHE A 213 -8.93 3.52 -5.92
N LEU A 214 -7.63 3.28 -6.11
CA LEU A 214 -7.14 2.44 -7.22
C LEU A 214 -7.46 0.97 -7.02
N ALA A 215 -7.36 0.47 -5.79
CA ALA A 215 -7.78 -0.90 -5.48
C ALA A 215 -9.26 -1.12 -5.83
N LEU A 216 -10.12 -0.14 -5.52
CA LEU A 216 -11.54 -0.16 -5.90
C LEU A 216 -11.76 0.02 -7.41
N TRP A 217 -10.92 0.80 -8.08
CA TRP A 217 -11.05 1.02 -9.53
C TRP A 217 -10.68 -0.22 -10.34
N VAL A 218 -9.58 -0.88 -10.00
CA VAL A 218 -9.03 -2.02 -10.76
C VAL A 218 -9.77 -3.31 -10.47
N SER A 219 -10.29 -3.51 -9.26
CA SER A 219 -11.03 -4.73 -8.91
C SER A 219 -12.54 -4.51 -8.95
N PRO A 220 -13.24 -4.89 -10.04
CA PRO A 220 -14.69 -4.73 -10.16
C PRO A 220 -15.45 -5.51 -9.08
N THR A 221 -14.90 -6.65 -8.63
CA THR A 221 -15.47 -7.48 -7.54
C THR A 221 -15.40 -6.77 -6.19
N LEU A 222 -14.26 -6.12 -5.88
CA LEU A 222 -14.16 -5.29 -4.67
C LEU A 222 -15.06 -4.07 -4.79
N ARG A 223 -15.11 -3.44 -5.96
CA ARG A 223 -15.99 -2.29 -6.22
C ARG A 223 -17.46 -2.62 -5.97
N THR A 224 -17.97 -3.73 -6.49
CA THR A 224 -19.39 -4.11 -6.31
C THR A 224 -19.70 -4.47 -4.86
N LYS A 225 -18.81 -5.18 -4.16
CA LYS A 225 -18.96 -5.48 -2.72
C LYS A 225 -18.88 -4.23 -1.84
N TYR A 226 -17.93 -3.33 -2.14
CA TYR A 226 -17.75 -2.09 -1.39
C TYR A 226 -18.92 -1.14 -1.62
N LEU A 227 -19.32 -0.92 -2.89
CA LEU A 227 -20.47 -0.10 -3.24
C LEU A 227 -21.77 -0.67 -2.68
N SER A 228 -22.00 -1.98 -2.77
CA SER A 228 -23.19 -2.58 -2.14
C SER A 228 -23.17 -2.36 -0.62
N THR A 229 -22.08 -2.60 0.08
CA THR A 229 -22.03 -2.41 1.55
C THR A 229 -22.17 -0.95 1.96
N PHE A 230 -21.54 -0.02 1.23
CA PHE A 230 -21.55 1.41 1.56
C PHE A 230 -22.84 2.11 1.11
N LEU A 231 -23.37 1.78 -0.07
CA LEU A 231 -24.66 2.29 -0.55
C LEU A 231 -25.82 1.62 0.20
N MET A 232 -25.73 0.35 0.60
CA MET A 232 -26.76 -0.27 1.44
C MET A 232 -26.85 0.41 2.81
N LYS A 233 -25.74 0.91 3.38
CA LYS A 233 -25.77 1.67 4.65
C LYS A 233 -26.21 3.12 4.52
N LYS A 234 -26.03 3.77 3.36
CA LYS A 234 -26.37 5.20 3.16
C LYS A 234 -27.65 5.45 2.36
N PHE A 235 -28.17 4.44 1.65
CA PHE A 235 -29.33 4.58 0.76
C PHE A 235 -30.54 3.69 1.08
N PHE A 236 -30.45 2.74 2.01
CA PHE A 236 -31.65 2.11 2.62
C PHE A 236 -32.29 3.00 3.68
N GLY A 237 -32.50 4.25 3.28
CA GLY A 237 -33.31 5.23 3.98
C GLY A 237 -34.38 5.82 3.08
N CYS A 238 -34.12 6.15 1.79
CA CYS A 238 -35.22 6.69 0.97
C CYS A 238 -35.10 6.84 -0.57
N PHE A 239 -33.95 6.77 -1.26
CA PHE A 239 -33.89 7.48 -2.58
C PHE A 239 -33.36 6.77 -3.86
N PHE A 240 -32.78 5.57 -3.84
CA PHE A 240 -32.14 5.02 -5.08
C PHE A 240 -32.71 3.71 -5.62
N LEU A 241 -33.93 3.33 -5.24
CA LEU A 241 -34.59 2.12 -5.76
C LEU A 241 -35.52 2.34 -6.97
N LYS A 242 -35.54 3.51 -7.59
CA LYS A 242 -36.28 3.75 -8.85
C LYS A 242 -35.37 4.42 -9.87
N GLY A 243 -34.68 3.66 -10.73
CA GLY A 243 -33.93 4.28 -11.83
C GLY A 243 -33.01 3.38 -12.63
N CYS A 244 -31.75 3.20 -12.21
CA CYS A 244 -30.68 2.93 -13.19
C CYS A 244 -29.76 1.73 -12.96
N PHE A 245 -30.07 0.78 -12.06
CA PHE A 245 -29.32 -0.47 -12.01
C PHE A 245 -30.25 -1.68 -11.90
N LYS A 246 -30.89 -2.04 -13.02
CA LYS A 246 -31.29 -3.43 -13.25
C LYS A 246 -30.04 -4.24 -13.62
N VAL A 247 -29.17 -4.48 -12.65
CA VAL A 247 -28.37 -5.70 -12.67
C VAL A 247 -29.14 -6.68 -11.79
N GLN A 248 -30.14 -7.33 -12.38
CA GLN A 248 -30.62 -8.58 -11.84
C GLN A 248 -29.47 -9.58 -11.99
N VAL A 249 -28.68 -9.74 -10.94
CA VAL A 249 -27.90 -10.97 -10.79
C VAL A 249 -28.95 -12.04 -10.53
N ALA A 250 -29.35 -12.76 -11.58
CA ALA A 250 -30.17 -13.94 -11.42
C ALA A 250 -29.48 -14.85 -10.38
N PRO A 251 -30.21 -15.48 -9.45
CA PRO A 251 -29.64 -16.52 -8.61
C PRO A 251 -29.23 -17.66 -9.55
N LEU A 252 -27.95 -17.68 -9.94
CA LEU A 252 -27.37 -18.72 -10.77
C LEU A 252 -27.29 -19.95 -9.87
N SER A 253 -28.29 -20.82 -10.00
CA SER A 253 -28.49 -22.01 -9.19
C SER A 253 -27.48 -23.10 -9.48
N THR A 254 -26.68 -22.95 -10.56
CA THR A 254 -25.64 -23.90 -10.93
C THR A 254 -24.33 -23.19 -11.29
N PRO A 255 -23.16 -23.77 -10.95
CA PRO A 255 -21.85 -23.24 -11.35
C PRO A 255 -21.72 -23.04 -12.88
N GLU A 256 -22.41 -23.87 -13.67
CA GLU A 256 -22.39 -23.86 -15.14
C GLU A 256 -22.96 -22.57 -15.73
N ASP A 257 -24.00 -22.01 -15.11
CA ASP A 257 -24.58 -20.75 -15.57
C ASP A 257 -23.65 -19.56 -15.23
N TYR A 258 -22.90 -19.65 -14.12
CA TYR A 258 -21.84 -18.68 -13.80
C TYR A 258 -20.77 -18.67 -14.89
N PHE A 259 -20.37 -19.85 -15.37
CA PHE A 259 -19.39 -19.98 -16.46
C PHE A 259 -19.90 -19.45 -17.81
N LYS A 260 -21.19 -19.66 -18.14
CA LYS A 260 -21.80 -19.10 -19.37
C LYS A 260 -21.89 -17.57 -19.35
N TYR A 261 -22.27 -16.97 -18.23
CA TYR A 261 -22.29 -15.50 -18.09
C TYR A 261 -20.91 -14.89 -18.35
N TYR A 262 -19.87 -15.53 -17.83
CA TYR A 262 -18.50 -15.12 -18.09
C TYR A 262 -18.11 -15.36 -19.54
N GLN A 263 -18.43 -16.49 -20.16
CA GLN A 263 -18.05 -16.75 -21.56
C GLN A 263 -18.56 -15.67 -22.54
N ASN A 264 -19.75 -15.11 -22.30
CA ASN A 264 -20.34 -14.03 -23.10
C ASN A 264 -19.72 -12.63 -22.88
N GLN A 265 -18.96 -12.40 -21.80
CA GLN A 265 -18.18 -11.17 -21.62
C GLN A 265 -16.78 -11.24 -22.25
N TRP A 266 -16.41 -12.39 -22.82
CA TRP A 266 -15.05 -12.70 -23.25
C TRP A 266 -14.91 -12.94 -24.77
N SER A 267 -16.02 -12.86 -25.53
CA SER A 267 -16.03 -12.64 -26.98
C SER A 267 -15.93 -11.15 -27.29
#